data_AF-A0A6J4R4K5-F1
#
_entry.id   AF-A0A6J4R4K5-F1
#
_cell.length_a   1.000
_cell.length_b   1.000
_cell.length_c   1.000
_cell.angle_alpha   90.00
_cell.angle_beta   90.00
_cell.angle_gamma   90.00
#
_symmetry.space_group_name_H-M   'P 1'
#
loop_
_entity.id
_entity.type
_entity.pdbx_description
1 polymer ?
#
loop_
_entity_poly.entity_id
_entity_poly.type
_entity_poly.pdbx_seq_one_letter_code
_entity_poly.pdbx_strand_id
1 'polypeptide(L)'
;MDSEDRRASNPFTQVEGYAVLDPSGAEVGRVHDTVYEAVSDVLKYVVVNGRAVPAEKVEVDVEAERATVPYDAATIGSAPEIEDPSGAYDAALREHYEGRGQA
;
A
#
# COMPACT_ATOMS: atom_id res chain seq x y z
N MET A 1 -23.21 17.72 10.61
CA MET A 1 -21.75 17.84 10.72
C MET A 1 -21.19 16.57 10.14
N ASP A 2 -21.13 16.57 8.81
CA ASP A 2 -20.74 15.46 7.95
C ASP A 2 -19.31 15.02 8.26
N SER A 3 -19.18 13.81 8.80
CA SER A 3 -17.87 13.16 8.98
C SER A 3 -17.60 12.14 7.87
N GLU A 4 -18.49 12.03 6.88
CA GLU A 4 -18.42 11.06 5.78
C GLU A 4 -17.69 11.62 4.54
N ASP A 5 -17.47 12.94 4.47
CA ASP A 5 -16.95 13.61 3.27
C ASP A 5 -15.41 13.62 3.14
N ARG A 6 -14.66 13.22 4.18
CA ARG A 6 -13.18 13.17 4.09
C ARG A 6 -12.69 12.02 3.20
N ARG A 7 -13.53 10.99 2.98
CA ARG A 7 -13.25 9.87 2.06
C ARG A 7 -13.27 10.27 0.58
N ALA A 8 -14.11 11.25 0.20
CA ALA A 8 -14.35 11.59 -1.21
C ALA A 8 -13.25 12.45 -1.85
N SER A 9 -12.38 13.07 -1.05
CA SER A 9 -11.33 13.97 -1.56
C SER A 9 -9.91 13.43 -1.35
N ASN A 10 -9.75 12.22 -0.81
CA ASN A 10 -8.45 11.56 -0.74
C ASN A 10 -8.29 10.66 -1.98
N PRO A 11 -7.35 10.98 -2.90
CA PRO A 11 -7.12 10.17 -4.11
C PRO A 11 -6.72 8.72 -3.77
N PHE A 12 -6.34 8.47 -2.52
CA PHE A 12 -5.98 7.16 -1.99
C PHE A 12 -7.15 6.35 -1.39
N THR A 13 -8.30 6.95 -1.06
CA THR A 13 -9.51 6.14 -0.78
C THR A 13 -10.07 5.55 -2.08
N GLN A 14 -9.76 6.17 -3.21
CA GLN A 14 -10.18 5.70 -4.53
C GLN A 14 -9.38 4.50 -5.02
N VAL A 15 -8.18 4.23 -4.48
CA VAL A 15 -7.32 3.14 -4.97
C VAL A 15 -7.76 1.76 -4.51
N GLU A 16 -8.72 1.64 -3.59
CA GLU A 16 -9.32 0.35 -3.22
C GLU A 16 -9.88 -0.33 -4.47
N GLY A 17 -9.41 -1.54 -4.76
CA GLY A 17 -9.76 -2.30 -5.97
C GLY A 17 -8.82 -2.10 -7.16
N TYR A 18 -7.87 -1.16 -7.11
CA TYR A 18 -6.90 -0.95 -8.20
C TYR A 18 -5.99 -2.17 -8.37
N ALA A 19 -5.63 -2.46 -9.61
CA ALA A 19 -4.68 -3.53 -9.91
C ALA A 19 -3.27 -3.08 -9.56
N VAL A 20 -2.58 -3.87 -8.75
CA VAL A 20 -1.20 -3.62 -8.35
C VAL A 20 -0.27 -4.35 -9.32
N LEU A 21 0.65 -3.62 -9.93
CA LEU A 21 1.62 -4.13 -10.88
C LEU A 21 3.03 -4.13 -10.28
N ASP A 22 3.80 -5.18 -10.56
CA ASP A 22 5.23 -5.23 -10.27
C ASP A 22 6.03 -4.36 -11.27
N PRO A 23 7.34 -4.12 -11.06
CA PRO A 23 8.13 -3.30 -11.99
C PRO A 23 8.23 -3.87 -13.42
N SER A 24 7.97 -5.17 -13.59
CA SER A 24 7.86 -5.86 -14.89
C SER A 24 6.51 -5.64 -15.57
N GLY A 25 5.53 -5.05 -14.87
CA GLY A 25 4.17 -4.80 -15.34
C GLY A 25 3.20 -5.98 -15.19
N ALA A 26 3.56 -7.03 -14.43
CA ALA A 26 2.65 -8.13 -14.12
C ALA A 26 1.79 -7.81 -12.90
N GLU A 27 0.52 -8.23 -12.94
CA GLU A 27 -0.40 -8.03 -11.81
C GLU A 27 -0.01 -8.93 -10.63
N VAL A 28 0.31 -8.31 -9.50
CA VAL A 28 0.66 -8.99 -8.24
C VAL A 28 -0.55 -9.16 -7.32
N GLY A 29 -1.61 -8.39 -7.55
CA GLY A 29 -2.83 -8.41 -6.76
C GLY A 29 -3.64 -7.14 -6.92
N ARG A 30 -4.58 -6.92 -6.01
CA ARG A 30 -5.36 -5.68 -5.93
C ARG A 30 -5.29 -5.09 -4.54
N VAL A 31 -5.45 -3.77 -4.46
CA VAL A 31 -5.58 -3.07 -3.19
C VAL A 31 -6.90 -3.49 -2.55
N HIS A 32 -6.83 -4.01 -1.34
CA HIS A 32 -7.97 -4.46 -0.56
C HIS A 32 -8.34 -3.45 0.53
N ASP A 33 -7.36 -2.75 1.09
CA ASP A 33 -7.54 -1.75 2.15
C ASP A 33 -6.40 -0.71 2.12
N THR A 34 -6.56 0.40 2.82
CA THR A 34 -5.58 1.50 2.87
C THR A 34 -5.40 1.97 4.31
N VAL A 35 -4.16 2.03 4.76
CA VAL A 35 -3.79 2.42 6.13
C VAL A 35 -3.20 3.82 6.12
N TYR A 36 -3.82 4.71 6.88
CA TYR A 36 -3.39 6.10 7.03
C TYR A 36 -2.65 6.32 8.34
N GLU A 37 -1.67 7.22 8.34
CA GLU A 37 -1.06 7.70 9.56
C GLU A 37 -1.99 8.69 10.27
N ALA A 38 -2.53 8.29 11.44
CA ALA A 38 -3.55 9.05 12.16
C ALA A 38 -3.16 10.50 12.52
N VAL A 39 -1.87 10.78 12.67
CA VAL A 39 -1.36 12.13 13.02
C VAL A 39 -1.30 13.04 11.80
N SER A 40 -0.94 12.48 10.63
CA SER A 40 -0.64 13.25 9.42
C SER A 40 -1.72 13.15 8.34
N ASP A 41 -2.70 12.24 8.50
CA ASP A 41 -3.71 11.88 7.48
C ASP A 41 -3.09 11.46 6.12
N VAL A 42 -1.81 11.08 6.13
CA VAL A 42 -1.06 10.64 4.95
C VAL A 42 -1.23 9.15 4.78
N LEU A 43 -1.45 8.70 3.54
CA LEU A 43 -1.46 7.26 3.23
C LEU A 43 -0.09 6.67 3.56
N LYS A 44 -0.09 5.70 4.47
CA LYS A 44 1.11 5.04 4.93
C LYS A 44 1.34 3.72 4.19
N TYR A 45 0.28 2.89 4.10
CA TYR A 45 0.33 1.58 3.47
C TYR A 45 -0.90 1.29 2.63
N VAL A 46 -0.74 0.52 1.56
CA VAL A 46 -1.83 -0.18 0.89
C VAL A 46 -1.78 -1.66 1.24
N VAL A 47 -2.92 -2.29 1.45
CA VAL A 47 -3.01 -3.71 1.76
C VAL A 47 -3.30 -4.46 0.48
N VAL A 48 -2.41 -5.36 0.10
CA VAL A 48 -2.51 -6.19 -1.11
C VAL A 48 -2.47 -7.64 -0.68
N ASN A 49 -3.54 -8.42 -0.95
CA ASN A 49 -3.66 -9.80 -0.48
C ASN A 49 -3.37 -9.98 1.04
N GLY A 50 -3.80 -9.03 1.88
CA GLY A 50 -3.57 -9.06 3.33
C GLY A 50 -2.15 -8.64 3.78
N ARG A 51 -1.30 -8.21 2.84
CA ARG A 51 0.07 -7.78 3.10
C ARG A 51 0.16 -6.26 2.93
N ALA A 52 0.80 -5.57 3.88
CA ALA A 52 1.01 -4.13 3.73
C ALA A 52 2.14 -3.84 2.74
N VAL A 53 1.95 -2.82 1.91
CA VAL A 53 2.94 -2.30 0.97
C VAL A 53 3.10 -0.79 1.24
N PRO A 54 4.32 -0.29 1.43
CA PRO A 54 4.58 1.12 1.72
C PRO A 54 4.14 2.02 0.57
N ALA A 55 3.19 2.92 0.87
CA ALA A 55 2.60 3.82 -0.12
C ALA A 55 3.57 4.88 -0.65
N GLU A 56 4.65 5.17 0.08
CA GLU A 56 5.67 6.16 -0.30
C GLU A 56 6.33 5.86 -1.66
N LYS A 57 6.37 4.58 -2.06
CA LYS A 57 6.95 4.12 -3.33
C LYS A 57 5.92 3.58 -4.32
N VAL A 58 4.63 3.70 -4.00
CA VAL A 58 3.57 3.26 -4.91
C VAL A 58 3.29 4.40 -5.88
N GLU A 59 3.43 4.12 -7.17
CA GLU A 59 2.99 5.02 -8.23
C GLU A 59 1.55 4.68 -8.59
N VAL A 60 0.63 5.63 -8.47
CA VAL A 60 -0.80 5.40 -8.74
C VAL A 60 -1.20 6.03 -10.08
N ASP A 61 -1.66 5.19 -11.00
CA ASP A 61 -2.25 5.57 -12.28
C ASP A 61 -3.78 5.64 -12.13
N VAL A 62 -4.29 6.81 -11.77
CA VAL A 62 -5.75 7.03 -11.60
C VAL A 62 -6.54 6.87 -12.89
N GLU A 63 -5.96 7.19 -14.05
CA GLU A 63 -6.63 7.05 -15.35
C GLU A 63 -6.78 5.59 -15.78
N ALA A 64 -5.81 4.75 -15.40
CA ALA A 64 -5.81 3.32 -15.73
C ALA A 64 -6.42 2.46 -14.61
N GLU A 65 -6.71 3.04 -13.44
CA GLU A 65 -7.16 2.36 -12.22
C GLU A 65 -6.14 1.31 -11.74
N ARG A 66 -4.85 1.69 -11.75
CA ARG A 66 -3.72 0.80 -11.44
C ARG A 66 -2.72 1.46 -10.49
N ALA A 67 -1.95 0.63 -9.80
CA ALA A 67 -0.88 1.06 -8.92
C ALA A 67 0.38 0.25 -9.23
N THR A 68 1.47 0.90 -9.59
CA THR A 68 2.76 0.25 -9.84
C THR A 68 3.62 0.34 -8.59
N VAL A 69 4.26 -0.76 -8.23
CA VAL A 69 5.15 -0.83 -7.06
C VAL A 69 6.53 -1.33 -7.47
N PRO A 70 7.60 -0.87 -6.83
CA PRO A 70 8.97 -1.29 -7.14
C PRO A 70 9.31 -2.67 -6.54
N TYR A 71 8.29 -3.48 -6.21
CA TYR A 71 8.43 -4.73 -5.49
C TYR A 71 7.71 -5.85 -6.24
N ASP A 72 8.39 -6.98 -6.44
CA ASP A 72 7.76 -8.17 -7.00
C ASP A 72 6.74 -8.81 -6.07
N ALA A 73 5.83 -9.60 -6.65
CA ALA A 73 4.85 -10.39 -5.89
C ALA A 73 5.47 -11.25 -4.79
N ALA A 74 6.69 -11.78 -5.01
CA ALA A 74 7.41 -12.58 -4.02
C ALA A 74 7.82 -11.76 -2.79
N THR A 75 8.21 -10.49 -2.99
CA THR A 75 8.57 -9.57 -1.91
C THR A 75 7.34 -9.17 -1.12
N ILE A 76 6.25 -8.84 -1.79
CA ILE A 76 4.96 -8.50 -1.16
C ILE A 76 4.39 -9.70 -0.40
N GLY A 77 4.41 -10.88 -1.01
CA GLY A 77 3.95 -12.12 -0.38
C GLY A 77 4.79 -12.57 0.82
N SER A 78 6.06 -12.14 0.88
CA SER A 78 6.93 -12.39 2.04
C SER A 78 6.79 -11.35 3.16
N ALA A 79 6.06 -10.25 2.92
CA ALA A 79 5.85 -9.23 3.94
C ALA A 79 5.02 -9.80 5.10
N PRO A 80 5.11 -9.24 6.31
CA PRO A 80 4.23 -9.64 7.40
C PRO A 80 2.76 -9.32 7.07
N GLU A 81 1.86 -10.15 7.60
CA GLU A 81 0.40 -9.98 7.43
C GLU A 81 -0.09 -8.86 8.35
N ILE A 82 -1.04 -8.05 7.87
CA ILE A 82 -1.57 -6.93 8.64
C ILE A 82 -2.62 -7.41 9.65
N GLU A 83 -2.16 -8.07 10.71
CA GLU A 83 -3.04 -8.52 11.80
C GLU A 83 -3.17 -7.43 12.89
N ASP A 84 -2.08 -6.72 13.18
CA ASP A 84 -2.06 -5.62 14.16
C ASP A 84 -1.11 -4.50 13.70
N PRO A 85 -1.61 -3.28 13.40
CA PRO A 85 -0.79 -2.13 13.03
C PRO A 85 -0.12 -1.51 14.27
N SER A 86 0.65 -2.33 15.01
CA SER A 86 1.47 -1.88 16.13
C SER A 86 2.78 -1.28 15.62
N GLY A 87 3.45 -0.46 16.44
CA GLY A 87 4.74 0.13 16.07
C GLY A 87 5.82 -0.91 15.75
N ALA A 88 5.75 -2.11 16.34
CA ALA A 88 6.65 -3.22 16.02
C ALA A 88 6.42 -3.79 14.60
N TYR A 89 5.17 -3.83 14.16
CA TYR A 89 4.83 -4.22 12.78
C TYR A 89 5.38 -3.19 11.79
N ASP A 90 5.24 -1.90 12.11
CA ASP A 90 5.77 -0.80 11.30
C ASP A 90 7.28 -0.93 11.08
N ALA A 91 8.02 -1.20 12.17
CA ALA A 91 9.46 -1.42 12.12
C ALA A 91 9.81 -2.65 11.26
N ALA A 92 9.18 -3.80 11.52
CA ALA A 92 9.45 -5.03 10.78
C ALA A 92 9.14 -4.91 9.27
N LEU A 93 8.03 -4.25 8.94
CA LEU A 93 7.62 -3.99 7.56
C LEU A 93 8.62 -3.08 6.87
N ARG A 94 9.01 -1.99 7.54
CA ARG A 94 10.01 -1.06 7.03
C ARG A 94 11.35 -1.77 6.82
N GLU A 95 11.83 -2.56 7.78
CA GLU A 95 13.05 -3.35 7.64
C GLU A 95 12.98 -4.34 6.46
N HIS A 96 11.82 -4.97 6.23
CA HIS A 96 11.60 -5.88 5.10
C HIS A 96 11.74 -5.18 3.74
N TYR A 97 11.16 -3.99 3.59
CA TYR A 97 11.17 -3.24 2.32
C TYR A 97 12.39 -2.33 2.13
N GLU A 98 12.97 -1.79 3.20
CA GLU A 98 14.23 -1.02 3.17
C GLU A 98 15.44 -1.95 2.98
N GLY A 99 15.44 -3.13 3.61
CA GLY A 99 16.52 -4.12 3.47
C GLY A 99 16.58 -4.79 2.09
N ARG A 100 15.50 -4.73 1.31
CA ARG A 100 15.42 -5.30 -0.06
C ARG A 100 15.35 -4.25 -1.17
N GLY A 101 15.33 -2.96 -0.83
CA GLY A 101 15.18 -1.85 -1.77
C GLY A 101 16.50 -1.25 -2.30
N GLN A 102 17.61 -1.98 -2.24
CA GLN A 102 18.93 -1.53 -2.70
C GLN A 102 19.54 -2.59 -3.64
N ALA A 103 19.30 -2.45 -4.94
CA ALA A 103 20.10 -3.07 -6.00
C ALA A 103 20.20 -2.09 -7.17
#